data_AF-A0A7S3Q2F8-F1
#
_entry.id   AF-A0A7S3Q2F8-F1
#
_cell.length_a   1.000
_cell.length_b   1.000
_cell.length_c   1.000
_cell.angle_alpha   90.00
_cell.angle_beta   90.00
_cell.angle_gamma   90.00
#
_symmetry.space_group_name_H-M   'P 1'
#
loop_
_entity.id
_entity.type
_entity.pdbx_description
1 polymer ?
#
loop_
_entity_poly.entity_id
_entity_poly.type
_entity_poly.pdbx_seq_one_letter_code
_entity_poly.pdbx_strand_id
1 'polypeptide(L)'
;KYKDQDLIDPEMLFTKVAFMAKPLFLLNSFVNAYARQNHAFGPFIRAGVASPGFERVDQHTASMSDRHATYQQLRDMLSLEQSMNGARQVAMWLHDAVVGSFVIMRQEYGNCPFLPNFLKNDDGSYKGKIYVIGVVTKLIKPSSNEDMEIAQHRLGEFDNYPLHSFSLVSWKLLGKKNELSASTQR
;
A
#
# COMPACT_ATOMS: atom_id res chain seq x y z
N LYS A 1 -1.86 15.06 -17.33
CA LYS A 1 -3.17 15.74 -17.39
C LYS A 1 -4.16 14.91 -16.58
N TYR A 2 -4.42 15.28 -15.33
CA TYR A 2 -5.50 14.67 -14.55
C TYR A 2 -6.80 15.36 -14.95
N LYS A 3 -7.35 14.94 -16.09
CA LYS A 3 -8.71 15.29 -16.48
C LYS A 3 -9.68 14.57 -15.54
N ASP A 4 -10.79 15.23 -15.26
CA ASP A 4 -11.93 14.74 -14.48
C ASP A 4 -12.00 13.20 -14.49
N GLN A 5 -11.66 12.61 -13.34
CA GLN A 5 -11.85 11.19 -13.14
C GLN A 5 -13.35 10.98 -13.05
N ASP A 6 -13.95 10.54 -14.16
CA ASP A 6 -15.17 9.74 -14.10
C ASP A 6 -15.00 8.80 -12.91
N LEU A 7 -15.96 8.81 -11.98
CA LEU A 7 -15.96 7.92 -10.83
C LEU A 7 -16.05 6.49 -11.38
N ILE A 8 -14.89 5.89 -11.65
CA ILE A 8 -14.82 4.51 -12.10
C ILE A 8 -15.30 3.70 -10.91
N ASP A 9 -16.44 3.04 -11.08
CA ASP A 9 -16.97 2.14 -10.08
C ASP A 9 -15.89 1.11 -9.72
N PRO A 10 -15.41 1.07 -8.46
CA PRO A 10 -14.37 0.14 -8.07
C PRO A 10 -14.78 -1.32 -8.26
N GLU A 11 -16.07 -1.65 -8.34
CA GLU A 11 -16.55 -2.99 -8.72
C GLU A 11 -16.21 -3.34 -10.17
N MET A 12 -16.24 -2.39 -11.10
CA MET A 12 -15.82 -2.61 -12.49
C MET A 12 -14.33 -2.92 -12.60
N LEU A 13 -13.52 -2.45 -11.64
CA LEU A 13 -12.08 -2.70 -11.61
C LEU A 13 -11.73 -4.05 -10.96
N PHE A 14 -12.58 -4.58 -10.08
CA PHE A 14 -12.32 -5.81 -9.33
C PHE A 14 -12.80 -7.06 -10.07
N THR A 15 -12.16 -7.37 -11.20
CA THR A 15 -12.47 -8.57 -12.00
C THR A 15 -11.28 -9.53 -12.08
N LYS A 16 -11.55 -10.82 -12.31
CA LYS A 16 -10.49 -11.82 -12.54
C LYS A 16 -9.57 -11.44 -13.71
N VAL A 17 -10.16 -10.91 -14.79
CA VAL A 17 -9.39 -10.47 -15.97
C VAL A 17 -8.46 -9.31 -15.60
N ALA A 18 -8.97 -8.30 -14.89
CA ALA A 18 -8.15 -7.20 -14.41
C ALA A 18 -7.06 -7.68 -13.45
N PHE A 19 -7.38 -8.56 -12.50
CA PHE A 19 -6.42 -9.11 -11.54
C PHE A 19 -5.23 -9.80 -12.20
N MET A 20 -5.45 -10.49 -13.32
CA MET A 20 -4.39 -11.19 -14.06
C MET A 20 -3.60 -10.27 -15.00
N ALA A 21 -4.14 -9.12 -15.39
CA ALA A 21 -3.55 -8.24 -16.39
C ALA A 21 -2.95 -6.95 -15.81
N LYS A 22 -3.36 -6.55 -14.61
CA LYS A 22 -2.93 -5.30 -13.96
C LYS A 22 -1.77 -5.55 -13.00
N PRO A 23 -0.94 -4.52 -12.73
CA PRO A 23 0.11 -4.61 -11.74
C PRO A 23 -0.44 -4.98 -10.37
N LEU A 24 0.30 -5.83 -9.66
CA LEU A 24 -0.04 -6.35 -8.34
C LEU A 24 1.09 -6.05 -7.37
N PHE A 25 0.74 -5.40 -6.26
CA PHE A 25 1.68 -4.97 -5.24
C PHE A 25 1.40 -5.67 -3.92
N LEU A 26 2.46 -6.10 -3.24
CA LEU A 26 2.38 -6.67 -1.91
C LEU A 26 2.86 -5.64 -0.88
N LEU A 27 1.96 -5.20 0.00
CA LEU A 27 2.22 -4.18 1.01
C LEU A 27 2.85 -4.79 2.28
N ASN A 28 4.13 -5.14 2.20
CA ASN A 28 4.88 -5.71 3.33
C ASN A 28 5.83 -4.72 4.03
N SER A 29 5.92 -3.46 3.57
CA SER A 29 6.91 -2.48 4.03
C SER A 29 6.84 -2.15 5.52
N PHE A 30 5.70 -2.45 6.16
CA PHE A 30 5.43 -2.17 7.56
C PHE A 30 5.39 -3.45 8.44
N VAL A 31 5.83 -4.58 7.90
CA VAL A 31 5.92 -5.84 8.61
C VAL A 31 7.28 -5.94 9.32
N ASN A 32 7.25 -5.96 10.64
CA ASN A 32 8.40 -6.31 11.47
C ASN A 32 8.29 -7.80 11.85
N ALA A 33 9.03 -8.66 11.15
CA ALA A 33 9.01 -10.10 11.39
C ALA A 33 9.57 -10.49 12.77
N TYR A 34 10.61 -9.79 13.24
CA TYR A 34 11.22 -10.04 14.55
C TYR A 34 10.26 -9.73 15.69
N ALA A 35 9.59 -8.57 15.65
CA ALA A 35 8.57 -8.19 16.61
C ALA A 35 7.24 -8.94 16.39
N ARG A 36 7.10 -9.65 15.27
CA ARG A 36 5.85 -10.28 14.81
C ARG A 36 4.71 -9.26 14.77
N GLN A 37 4.94 -8.15 14.07
CA GLN A 37 4.01 -7.03 13.96
C GLN A 37 3.85 -6.59 12.51
N ASN A 38 2.65 -6.16 12.15
CA ASN A 38 2.43 -5.37 10.95
C ASN A 38 1.76 -4.08 11.41
N HIS A 39 2.47 -2.96 11.29
CA HIS A 39 1.96 -1.69 11.80
C HIS A 39 0.86 -1.14 10.89
N ALA A 40 0.92 -1.37 9.58
CA ALA A 40 0.02 -0.73 8.62
C ALA A 40 -1.37 -1.35 8.51
N PHE A 41 -1.58 -2.60 8.94
CA PHE A 41 -2.77 -3.36 8.54
C PHE A 41 -4.11 -2.69 8.82
N GLY A 42 -4.45 -2.46 10.09
CA GLY A 42 -5.72 -1.81 10.43
C GLY A 42 -5.85 -0.39 9.90
N PRO A 43 -4.86 0.49 10.13
CA PRO A 43 -4.97 1.91 9.79
C PRO A 43 -5.10 2.18 8.29
N PHE A 44 -4.35 1.47 7.46
CA PHE A 44 -4.40 1.63 6.01
C PHE A 44 -5.71 1.09 5.42
N ILE A 45 -6.27 0.03 6.02
CA ILE A 45 -7.62 -0.45 5.68
C ILE A 45 -8.65 0.63 6.00
N ARG A 46 -8.62 1.19 7.23
CA ARG A 46 -9.58 2.23 7.65
C ARG A 46 -9.47 3.50 6.82
N ALA A 47 -8.24 3.93 6.52
CA ALA A 47 -7.98 5.15 5.76
C ALA A 47 -8.23 4.97 4.24
N GLY A 48 -8.37 3.73 3.76
CA GLY A 48 -8.57 3.46 2.33
C GLY A 48 -7.35 3.85 1.50
N VAL A 49 -6.14 3.58 1.99
CA VAL A 49 -4.89 3.96 1.33
C VAL A 49 -3.86 2.84 1.30
N ALA A 50 -2.94 2.90 0.36
CA ALA A 50 -1.73 2.10 0.32
C ALA A 50 -0.50 2.97 0.06
N SER A 51 0.65 2.58 0.59
CA SER A 51 1.95 3.21 0.32
C SER A 51 3.07 2.19 0.43
N PRO A 52 4.11 2.28 -0.42
CA PRO A 52 5.29 1.41 -0.36
C PRO A 52 6.16 1.63 0.90
N GLY A 53 5.82 2.58 1.78
CA GLY A 53 6.43 2.75 3.11
C GLY A 53 7.92 3.07 3.08
N PHE A 54 8.25 4.34 2.84
CA PHE A 54 9.62 4.80 2.68
C PHE A 54 9.77 6.27 3.03
N GLU A 55 11.02 6.74 3.16
CA GLU A 55 11.35 8.16 3.34
C GLU A 55 10.77 9.04 2.24
N ARG A 56 10.32 10.25 2.62
CA ARG A 56 9.61 11.15 1.73
C ARG A 56 10.48 11.49 0.51
N VAL A 57 9.95 11.21 -0.67
CA VAL A 57 10.51 11.65 -1.94
C VAL A 57 10.50 13.18 -2.02
N ASP A 58 11.65 13.78 -2.33
CA ASP A 58 11.80 15.22 -2.53
C ASP A 58 10.93 15.75 -3.71
N GLN A 59 10.72 17.07 -3.78
CA GLN A 59 9.86 17.66 -4.82
C GLN A 59 10.41 17.47 -6.24
N HIS A 60 11.73 17.45 -6.43
CA HIS A 60 12.36 17.22 -7.72
C HIS A 60 12.08 15.79 -8.20
N THR A 61 12.36 14.77 -7.37
CA THR A 61 12.07 13.37 -7.70
C THR A 61 10.57 13.12 -7.90
N ALA A 62 9.71 13.71 -7.06
CA ALA A 62 8.26 13.64 -7.22
C ALA A 62 7.76 14.27 -8.54
N SER A 63 8.42 15.32 -9.03
CA SER A 63 8.08 15.93 -10.32
C SER A 63 8.50 15.07 -11.52
N MET A 64 9.46 14.17 -11.33
CA MET A 64 10.00 13.29 -12.37
C MET A 64 9.16 12.01 -12.55
N SER A 65 8.51 11.51 -11.49
CA SER A 65 7.56 10.39 -11.61
C SER A 65 6.36 10.75 -12.50
N ASP A 66 5.92 12.01 -12.46
CA ASP A 66 4.92 12.55 -13.38
C ASP A 66 5.40 12.60 -14.85
N ARG A 67 6.73 12.48 -15.08
CA ARG A 67 7.39 12.65 -16.39
C ARG A 67 7.94 11.33 -16.94
N HIS A 68 7.15 10.24 -16.99
CA HIS A 68 7.51 8.97 -17.63
C HIS A 68 8.99 8.53 -17.43
N ALA A 69 9.56 8.79 -16.26
CA ALA A 69 10.93 8.40 -15.97
C ALA A 69 11.02 6.88 -15.99
N THR A 70 12.09 6.34 -16.55
CA THR A 70 12.31 4.90 -16.50
C THR A 70 12.49 4.46 -15.06
N TYR A 71 12.14 3.20 -14.77
CA TYR A 71 12.38 2.62 -13.46
C TYR A 71 13.83 2.78 -12.97
N GLN A 72 14.82 2.64 -13.87
CA GLN A 72 16.23 2.79 -13.52
C GLN A 72 16.56 4.24 -13.09
N GLN A 73 16.04 5.24 -13.80
CA GLN A 73 16.23 6.65 -13.44
C GLN A 73 15.61 6.98 -12.07
N LEU A 74 14.38 6.52 -11.82
CA LEU A 74 13.72 6.72 -10.52
C LEU A 74 14.50 6.05 -9.39
N ARG A 75 14.96 4.82 -9.60
CA ARG A 75 15.74 4.07 -8.62
C ARG A 75 17.07 4.75 -8.29
N ASP A 76 17.81 5.20 -9.30
CA ASP A 76 19.12 5.81 -9.12
C ASP A 76 19.00 7.13 -8.36
N MET A 77 18.02 7.97 -8.69
CA MET A 77 17.74 9.22 -7.98
C MET A 77 17.43 8.97 -6.49
N LEU A 78 16.52 8.03 -6.20
CA LEU A 78 16.15 7.68 -4.82
C LEU A 78 17.31 7.05 -4.03
N SER A 79 18.29 6.45 -4.71
CA SER A 79 19.45 5.84 -4.06
C SER A 79 20.55 6.84 -3.74
N LEU A 80 20.57 8.00 -4.41
CA LEU A 80 21.55 9.07 -4.19
C LEU A 80 21.28 9.88 -2.92
N GLU A 81 20.07 9.86 -2.37
CA GLU A 81 19.71 10.54 -1.12
C GLU A 81 20.13 9.79 0.17
N GLN A 82 21.09 8.86 0.07
CA GLN A 82 21.84 8.24 1.18
C GLN A 82 21.07 7.38 2.22
N SER A 83 19.79 7.04 2.02
CA SER A 83 19.04 6.18 2.96
C SER A 83 18.30 5.02 2.28
N MET A 84 18.85 3.81 2.41
CA MET A 84 18.11 2.56 2.67
C MET A 84 17.30 1.79 1.59
N ASN A 85 17.14 0.49 1.89
CA ASN A 85 16.57 -0.63 1.10
C ASN A 85 15.19 -0.45 0.44
N GLY A 86 14.44 0.63 0.72
CA GLY A 86 13.08 0.84 0.20
C GLY A 86 12.98 1.67 -1.09
N ALA A 87 14.06 2.34 -1.52
CA ALA A 87 14.09 3.15 -2.75
C ALA A 87 13.62 2.36 -3.97
N ARG A 88 13.98 1.07 -4.03
CA ARG A 88 13.56 0.16 -5.09
C ARG A 88 12.04 -0.03 -5.12
N GLN A 89 11.42 -0.22 -3.96
CA GLN A 89 9.97 -0.46 -3.86
C GLN A 89 9.19 0.79 -4.24
N VAL A 90 9.67 1.97 -3.80
CA VAL A 90 9.08 3.26 -4.21
C VAL A 90 9.23 3.49 -5.71
N ALA A 91 10.41 3.25 -6.29
CA ALA A 91 10.62 3.39 -7.73
C ALA A 91 9.68 2.48 -8.53
N MET A 92 9.52 1.21 -8.12
CA MET A 92 8.54 0.30 -8.74
C MET A 92 7.12 0.84 -8.60
N TRP A 93 6.74 1.31 -7.42
CA TRP A 93 5.41 1.87 -7.17
C TRP A 93 5.14 3.09 -8.05
N LEU A 94 6.06 4.06 -8.07
CA LEU A 94 5.93 5.29 -8.87
C LEU A 94 5.91 5.02 -10.38
N HIS A 95 6.57 3.96 -10.84
CA HIS A 95 6.63 3.59 -12.26
C HIS A 95 5.41 2.76 -12.70
N ASP A 96 5.03 1.75 -11.91
CA ASP A 96 4.08 0.71 -12.33
C ASP A 96 2.65 0.92 -11.80
N ALA A 97 2.45 1.68 -10.72
CA ALA A 97 1.12 1.83 -10.13
C ALA A 97 0.20 2.61 -11.07
N VAL A 98 -0.97 2.04 -11.34
CA VAL A 98 -2.02 2.65 -12.16
C VAL A 98 -3.38 2.48 -11.48
N VAL A 99 -4.36 3.29 -11.86
CA VAL A 99 -5.76 3.02 -11.45
C VAL A 99 -6.16 1.63 -11.98
N GLY A 100 -6.75 0.83 -11.09
CA GLY A 100 -7.04 -0.58 -11.31
C GLY A 100 -5.91 -1.54 -10.93
N SER A 101 -4.74 -1.06 -10.50
CA SER A 101 -3.72 -1.92 -9.87
C SER A 101 -4.25 -2.57 -8.61
N PHE A 102 -3.77 -3.77 -8.31
CA PHE A 102 -4.16 -4.52 -7.11
C PHE A 102 -3.13 -4.36 -6.00
N VAL A 103 -3.61 -4.20 -4.77
CA VAL A 103 -2.78 -4.17 -3.57
C VAL A 103 -3.21 -5.32 -2.67
N ILE A 104 -2.26 -6.16 -2.30
CA ILE A 104 -2.45 -7.22 -1.32
C ILE A 104 -1.73 -6.82 -0.04
N MET A 105 -2.41 -6.91 1.09
CA MET A 105 -1.81 -6.74 2.40
C MET A 105 -2.06 -7.98 3.26
N ARG A 106 -1.04 -8.42 4.00
CA ARG A 106 -1.11 -9.63 4.83
C ARG A 106 -1.02 -9.28 6.30
N GLN A 107 -1.83 -9.94 7.12
CA GLN A 107 -1.68 -9.94 8.57
C GLN A 107 -1.33 -11.36 9.01
N GLU A 108 -0.08 -11.59 9.39
CA GLU A 108 0.39 -12.93 9.79
C GLU A 108 0.51 -13.10 11.31
N TYR A 109 0.45 -12.01 12.06
CA TYR A 109 0.78 -11.99 13.47
C TYR A 109 -0.32 -11.37 14.33
N GLY A 110 -0.47 -11.83 15.57
CA GLY A 110 -1.48 -11.30 16.50
C GLY A 110 -1.08 -10.01 17.22
N ASN A 111 0.22 -9.70 17.30
CA ASN A 111 0.74 -8.60 18.13
C ASN A 111 0.60 -7.20 17.49
N CYS A 112 -0.27 -7.05 16.49
CA CYS A 112 -0.50 -5.76 15.84
C CYS A 112 -1.28 -4.82 16.77
N PRO A 113 -0.72 -3.64 17.15
CA PRO A 113 -1.40 -2.72 18.06
C PRO A 113 -2.69 -2.15 17.46
N PHE A 114 -2.75 -2.08 16.12
CA PHE A 114 -3.88 -1.54 15.37
C PHE A 114 -4.77 -2.64 14.78
N LEU A 115 -4.72 -3.87 15.32
CA LEU A 115 -5.49 -4.99 14.81
C LEU A 115 -7.01 -4.71 14.92
N PRO A 116 -7.75 -4.71 13.79
CA PRO A 116 -9.20 -4.51 13.80
C PRO A 116 -9.95 -5.51 14.69
N ASN A 117 -11.00 -5.04 15.39
CA ASN A 117 -11.78 -5.87 16.31
C ASN A 117 -12.42 -7.09 15.65
N PHE A 118 -12.86 -6.98 14.40
CA PHE A 118 -13.46 -8.11 13.68
C PHE A 118 -12.47 -9.28 13.45
N LEU A 119 -11.16 -9.03 13.62
CA LEU A 119 -10.09 -10.02 13.54
C LEU A 119 -9.66 -10.58 14.90
N LYS A 120 -10.36 -10.21 15.96
CA LYS A 120 -10.19 -10.76 17.30
C LYS A 120 -11.35 -11.71 17.60
N ASN A 121 -11.05 -12.78 18.32
CA ASN A 121 -12.03 -13.65 18.96
C ASN A 121 -12.67 -12.94 20.15
N ASP A 122 -13.69 -13.55 20.74
CA ASP A 122 -14.40 -12.98 21.91
C ASP A 122 -13.49 -12.81 23.14
N ASP A 123 -12.44 -13.63 23.24
CA ASP A 123 -11.38 -13.55 24.27
C ASP A 123 -10.27 -12.52 23.93
N GLY A 124 -10.41 -11.81 22.81
CA GLY A 124 -9.42 -10.83 22.33
C GLY A 124 -8.26 -11.42 21.54
N SER A 125 -8.14 -12.76 21.43
CA SER A 125 -7.07 -13.42 20.69
C SER A 125 -7.21 -13.26 19.18
N TYR A 126 -6.11 -13.30 18.44
CA TYR A 126 -6.10 -13.12 16.99
C TYR A 126 -6.73 -14.31 16.25
N LYS A 127 -7.67 -14.05 15.32
CA LYS A 127 -8.37 -15.06 14.49
C LYS A 127 -7.48 -15.85 13.52
N GLY A 128 -6.19 -15.53 13.43
CA GLY A 128 -5.22 -16.24 12.59
C GLY A 128 -4.91 -15.53 11.28
N LYS A 129 -4.01 -16.11 10.48
CA LYS A 129 -3.41 -15.44 9.31
C LYS A 129 -4.43 -15.10 8.23
N ILE A 130 -4.48 -13.84 7.80
CA ILE A 130 -5.39 -13.34 6.78
C ILE A 130 -4.65 -12.49 5.74
N TYR A 131 -5.36 -12.18 4.66
CA TYR A 131 -4.97 -11.18 3.69
C TYR A 131 -6.18 -10.33 3.30
N VAL A 132 -5.91 -9.11 2.85
CA VAL A 132 -6.89 -8.24 2.20
C VAL A 132 -6.39 -7.89 0.80
N ILE A 133 -7.31 -7.85 -0.16
CA ILE A 133 -7.07 -7.40 -1.53
C ILE A 133 -7.86 -6.12 -1.75
N GLY A 134 -7.18 -5.09 -2.22
CA GLY A 134 -7.78 -3.84 -2.64
C GLY A 134 -7.40 -3.49 -4.08
N VAL A 135 -8.14 -2.54 -4.63
CA VAL A 135 -7.90 -1.98 -5.96
C VAL A 135 -7.60 -0.49 -5.85
N VAL A 136 -6.55 -0.04 -6.52
CA VAL A 136 -6.18 1.37 -6.59
C VAL A 136 -7.24 2.13 -7.37
N THR A 137 -7.88 3.09 -6.72
CA THR A 137 -8.90 3.96 -7.34
C THR A 137 -8.33 5.31 -7.75
N LYS A 138 -7.27 5.76 -7.09
CA LYS A 138 -6.60 7.03 -7.39
C LYS A 138 -5.12 6.98 -7.01
N LEU A 139 -4.27 7.46 -7.91
CA LEU A 139 -2.86 7.74 -7.59
C LEU A 139 -2.77 9.11 -6.95
N ILE A 140 -2.06 9.23 -5.82
CA ILE A 140 -1.79 10.52 -5.18
C ILE A 140 -0.41 10.98 -5.62
N LYS A 141 -0.33 12.23 -6.07
CA LYS A 141 0.96 12.83 -6.45
C LYS A 141 1.83 12.94 -5.19
N PRO A 142 3.05 12.38 -5.18
CA PRO A 142 3.95 12.51 -4.03
C PRO A 142 4.24 13.96 -3.69
N SER A 143 4.36 14.28 -2.39
CA SER A 143 4.63 15.65 -1.90
C SER A 143 3.57 16.69 -2.28
N SER A 144 2.38 16.26 -2.70
CA SER A 144 1.21 17.13 -2.88
C SER A 144 0.51 17.42 -1.53
N ASN A 145 -0.38 18.41 -1.50
CA ASN A 145 -1.18 18.69 -0.30
C ASN A 145 -2.02 17.48 0.14
N GLU A 146 -2.52 16.69 -0.81
CA GLU A 146 -3.30 15.48 -0.50
C GLU A 146 -2.42 14.37 0.09
N ASP A 147 -1.18 14.22 -0.40
CA ASP A 147 -0.18 13.30 0.17
C ASP A 147 0.13 13.68 1.63
N MET A 148 0.31 14.98 1.89
CA MET A 148 0.54 15.50 3.25
C MET A 148 -0.68 15.33 4.15
N GLU A 149 -1.89 15.59 3.65
CA GLU A 149 -3.14 15.41 4.40
C GLU A 149 -3.33 13.96 4.83
N ILE A 150 -3.11 13.00 3.91
CA ILE A 150 -3.19 11.58 4.24
C ILE A 150 -2.19 11.21 5.33
N ALA A 151 -0.92 11.62 5.19
CA ALA A 151 0.11 11.30 6.16
C ALA A 151 -0.21 11.86 7.55
N GLN A 152 -0.61 13.13 7.65
CA GLN A 152 -0.77 13.84 8.92
C GLN A 152 -2.13 13.58 9.58
N HIS A 153 -3.22 13.52 8.80
CA HIS A 153 -4.57 13.53 9.34
C HIS A 153 -5.26 12.16 9.28
N ARG A 154 -4.95 11.33 8.29
CA ARG A 154 -5.54 9.98 8.18
C ARG A 154 -4.70 8.90 8.83
N LEU A 155 -3.38 9.11 8.88
CA LEU A 155 -2.40 8.16 9.41
C LEU A 155 -1.51 8.77 10.51
N GLY A 156 -1.94 9.84 11.19
CA GLY A 156 -1.14 10.52 12.23
C GLY A 156 -0.73 9.62 13.41
N GLU A 157 -1.40 8.49 13.64
CA GLU A 157 -0.92 7.48 14.61
C GLU A 157 0.43 6.82 14.20
N PHE A 158 0.96 7.15 13.03
CA PHE A 158 2.25 6.78 12.50
C PHE A 158 3.20 7.97 12.33
N ASP A 159 3.06 9.05 13.12
CA ASP A 159 3.89 10.25 12.98
C ASP A 159 5.41 9.99 13.00
N ASN A 160 5.85 8.87 13.60
CA ASN A 160 7.26 8.45 13.62
C ASN A 160 7.70 7.65 12.38
N TYR A 161 6.79 7.34 11.45
CA TYR A 161 7.09 6.64 10.20
C TYR A 161 7.07 7.65 9.05
N PRO A 162 8.06 7.59 8.16
CA PRO A 162 7.97 8.35 6.93
C PRO A 162 6.89 7.73 6.03
N LEU A 163 5.72 8.36 5.96
CA LEU A 163 4.62 7.93 5.11
C LEU A 163 4.38 8.94 3.99
N HIS A 164 4.40 8.48 2.75
CA HIS A 164 4.19 9.29 1.54
C HIS A 164 3.98 8.37 0.31
N SER A 165 3.83 8.95 -0.88
CA SER A 165 3.66 8.22 -2.16
C SER A 165 2.42 7.31 -2.13
N PHE A 166 1.30 7.88 -1.69
CA PHE A 166 0.08 7.10 -1.47
C PHE A 166 -0.68 6.79 -2.76
N SER A 167 -1.58 5.81 -2.66
CA SER A 167 -2.71 5.65 -3.55
C SER A 167 -3.96 5.42 -2.72
N LEU A 168 -5.10 5.95 -3.18
CA LEU A 168 -6.40 5.57 -2.62
C LEU A 168 -6.75 4.17 -3.10
N VAL A 169 -7.26 3.37 -2.19
CA VAL A 169 -7.55 1.96 -2.39
C VAL A 169 -8.96 1.67 -1.91
N SER A 170 -9.75 1.01 -2.76
CA SER A 170 -10.97 0.35 -2.34
C SER A 170 -10.62 -1.09 -1.92
N TRP A 171 -10.68 -1.37 -0.62
CA TRP A 171 -10.47 -2.72 -0.09
C TRP A 171 -11.70 -3.58 -0.34
N LYS A 172 -11.55 -4.70 -1.05
CA LYS A 172 -12.66 -5.49 -1.61
C LYS A 172 -12.85 -6.84 -0.96
N LEU A 173 -11.75 -7.56 -0.74
CA LEU A 173 -11.80 -8.94 -0.30
C LEU A 173 -10.92 -9.13 0.93
N LEU A 174 -11.46 -9.82 1.93
CA LEU A 174 -10.72 -10.31 3.08
C LEU A 174 -10.82 -11.83 3.11
N GLY A 175 -9.69 -12.52 3.14
CA GLY A 175 -9.62 -13.97 3.12
C GLY A 175 -8.68 -14.52 4.17
N LYS A 176 -8.91 -15.76 4.59
CA LYS A 176 -7.98 -16.46 5.49
C LYS A 176 -6.91 -17.18 4.69
N LYS A 177 -5.66 -17.10 5.15
CA LYS A 177 -4.52 -17.71 4.44
C LYS A 177 -4.64 -19.24 4.43
N ASN A 178 -5.21 -19.86 5.45
CA ASN A 178 -5.38 -21.32 5.54
C ASN A 178 -6.49 -21.88 4.61
N GLU A 179 -7.35 -21.02 4.06
CA GLU A 179 -8.39 -21.41 3.10
C GLU A 179 -7.89 -21.39 1.65
N LEU A 180 -6.67 -20.87 1.40
CA LEU A 180 -6.03 -20.88 0.09
C LEU A 180 -5.51 -22.29 -0.27
N SER A 181 -5.34 -22.58 -1.56
CA SER A 181 -4.62 -23.78 -2.00
C SER A 181 -3.20 -23.82 -1.43
N ALA A 182 -2.71 -25.01 -1.06
CA ALA A 182 -1.42 -25.19 -0.40
C ALA A 182 -0.22 -24.51 -1.10
N SER A 183 -0.22 -24.46 -2.44
CA SER A 183 0.81 -23.76 -3.24
C SER A 183 0.82 -22.24 -3.03
N THR A 184 -0.32 -21.66 -2.66
CA THR A 184 -0.55 -20.21 -2.47
C THR A 184 -0.41 -19.80 -1.00
N GLN A 185 -0.31 -20.76 -0.07
CA GLN A 185 -0.15 -20.49 1.36
C GLN A 185 1.29 -20.14 1.77
N ARG A 186 2.23 -20.07 0.83
CA ARG A 186 3.63 -19.74 1.12
C ARG A 186 3.76 -18.26 1.51
#